data_AF-A0A847D3P8-F1
#
_entry.id   AF-A0A847D3P8-F1
#
_cell.length_a   1.000
_cell.length_b   1.000
_cell.length_c   1.000
_cell.angle_alpha   90.00
_cell.angle_beta   90.00
_cell.angle_gamma   90.00
#
_symmetry.space_group_name_H-M   'P 1'
#
loop_
_entity.id
_entity.type
_entity.pdbx_description
1 polymer ?
#
loop_
_entity_poly.entity_id
_entity_poly.type
_entity_poly.pdbx_seq_one_letter_code
_entity_poly.pdbx_strand_id
1 'polypeptide(L)'
;MPITIFYLFLSQMMLFGIIRVYENQLYLYRLTENHYKAQTLLAYTDYWLKEHNKISSPENRIVPASLYFEEGIVHCVTDASGKVTATVTLQNAYSETLVLEILSPE
;
A
#
# COMPACT_ATOMS: atom_id res chain seq x y z
N MET A 1 10.74 -20.30 -49.17
CA MET A 1 11.73 -20.27 -48.07
C MET A 1 11.96 -18.89 -47.46
N PRO A 2 12.21 -17.79 -48.20
CA PRO A 2 12.38 -16.47 -47.57
C PRO A 2 11.08 -15.94 -46.93
N ILE A 3 9.94 -16.17 -47.58
CA ILE A 3 8.61 -15.77 -47.08
C ILE A 3 8.26 -16.47 -45.76
N THR A 4 8.57 -17.76 -45.62
CA THR A 4 8.31 -18.52 -44.38
C THR A 4 9.17 -18.04 -43.22
N ILE A 5 10.43 -17.68 -43.47
CA ILE A 5 11.33 -17.10 -42.45
C ILE A 5 10.82 -15.73 -41.99
N PHE A 6 10.34 -14.90 -42.94
CA PHE A 6 9.75 -13.61 -42.61
C PHE A 6 8.53 -13.75 -41.68
N TYR A 7 7.60 -14.68 -42.00
CA TYR A 7 6.44 -14.90 -41.14
C TYR A 7 6.79 -15.51 -39.78
N LEU A 8 7.82 -16.37 -39.70
CA LEU A 8 8.33 -16.87 -38.42
C LEU A 8 8.94 -15.75 -37.56
N PHE A 9 9.66 -14.81 -38.18
CA PHE A 9 10.20 -13.67 -37.47
C PHE A 9 9.09 -12.72 -36.99
N LEU A 10 8.10 -12.47 -37.84
CA LEU A 10 6.94 -11.65 -37.51
C LEU A 10 6.13 -12.26 -36.35
N SER A 11 5.92 -13.58 -36.34
CA SER A 11 5.22 -14.25 -35.25
C SER A 11 6.00 -14.20 -33.94
N GLN A 12 7.33 -14.32 -33.98
CA GLN A 12 8.19 -14.14 -32.80
C GLN A 12 8.14 -12.72 -32.25
N MET A 13 8.23 -11.69 -33.11
CA MET A 13 8.10 -10.31 -32.67
C MET A 13 6.74 -10.03 -32.03
N MET A 14 5.66 -10.56 -32.62
CA MET A 14 4.31 -10.44 -32.07
C MET A 14 4.20 -11.13 -30.71
N LEU A 15 4.72 -12.37 -30.59
CA LEU A 15 4.71 -13.12 -29.34
C LEU A 15 5.48 -12.38 -28.23
N PHE A 16 6.69 -11.89 -28.51
CA PHE A 16 7.47 -11.12 -27.54
C PHE A 16 6.81 -9.80 -27.16
N GLY A 17 6.17 -9.13 -28.12
CA GLY A 17 5.37 -7.94 -27.86
C GLY A 17 4.24 -8.22 -26.87
N ILE A 18 3.48 -9.28 -27.10
CA ILE A 18 2.39 -9.70 -26.22
C ILE A 18 2.92 -10.03 -24.82
N ILE A 19 3.99 -10.83 -24.71
CA ILE A 19 4.57 -11.21 -23.41
C ILE A 19 4.94 -9.97 -22.59
N ARG A 20 5.62 -8.99 -23.20
CA ARG A 20 5.99 -7.76 -22.48
C ARG A 20 4.80 -6.93 -22.04
N VAL A 21 3.75 -6.85 -22.85
CA VAL A 21 2.51 -6.16 -22.47
C VAL A 21 1.87 -6.84 -21.27
N TYR A 22 1.79 -8.18 -21.27
CA TYR A 22 1.25 -8.93 -20.15
C TYR A 22 2.08 -8.80 -18.87
N GLU A 23 3.41 -8.84 -18.97
CA GLU A 23 4.30 -8.62 -17.83
C GLU A 23 4.07 -7.24 -17.20
N ASN A 24 3.95 -6.21 -18.02
CA ASN A 24 3.68 -4.85 -17.53
C ASN A 24 2.30 -4.73 -16.90
N GLN A 25 1.27 -5.34 -17.50
CA GLN A 25 -0.08 -5.37 -16.92
C GLN A 25 -0.11 -6.10 -15.58
N LEU A 26 0.58 -7.24 -15.46
CA LEU A 26 0.67 -7.99 -14.22
C LEU A 26 1.42 -7.20 -13.14
N TYR A 27 2.50 -6.50 -13.52
CA TYR A 27 3.22 -5.62 -12.61
C TYR A 27 2.32 -4.50 -12.08
N LEU A 28 1.60 -3.80 -12.96
CA LEU A 28 0.66 -2.76 -12.57
C LEU A 28 -0.45 -3.31 -11.67
N TYR A 29 -1.01 -4.48 -12.00
CA TYR A 29 -2.04 -5.12 -11.19
C TYR A 29 -1.54 -5.38 -9.76
N ARG A 30 -0.36 -5.99 -9.60
CA ARG A 30 0.25 -6.24 -8.28
C ARG A 30 0.52 -4.94 -7.52
N LEU A 31 1.00 -3.91 -8.21
CA LEU A 31 1.24 -2.60 -7.60
C LEU A 31 -0.07 -1.99 -7.08
N THR A 32 -1.15 -2.05 -7.87
CA THR A 32 -2.46 -1.55 -7.46
C THR A 32 -3.05 -2.36 -6.31
N GLU A 33 -2.92 -3.69 -6.35
CA GLU A 33 -3.36 -4.57 -5.25
C GLU A 33 -2.67 -4.20 -3.94
N ASN A 34 -1.35 -4.03 -3.96
CA ASN A 34 -0.57 -3.62 -2.80
C ASN A 34 -0.98 -2.24 -2.26
N HIS A 35 -1.22 -1.29 -3.16
CA HIS A 35 -1.69 0.04 -2.80
C HIS A 35 -3.05 -0.02 -2.07
N TYR A 36 -4.02 -0.76 -2.61
CA TYR A 36 -5.33 -0.90 -1.95
C TYR A 36 -5.24 -1.63 -0.61
N LYS A 37 -4.39 -2.65 -0.49
CA LYS A 37 -4.15 -3.35 0.78
C LYS A 37 -3.55 -2.41 1.82
N ALA A 38 -2.52 -1.64 1.45
CA ALA A 38 -1.88 -0.68 2.33
C ALA A 38 -2.87 0.42 2.78
N GLN A 39 -3.63 1.01 1.85
CA GLN A 39 -4.67 2.00 2.18
C GLN A 39 -5.74 1.45 3.10
N THR A 40 -6.17 0.21 2.88
CA THR A 40 -7.17 -0.44 3.74
C THR A 40 -6.64 -0.60 5.16
N LEU A 41 -5.40 -1.07 5.33
CA LEU A 41 -4.76 -1.19 6.64
C LEU A 41 -4.57 0.17 7.34
N LEU A 42 -4.23 1.22 6.58
CA LEU A 42 -4.18 2.59 7.10
C LEU A 42 -5.55 3.08 7.58
N ALA A 43 -6.60 2.85 6.79
CA ALA A 43 -7.96 3.23 7.15
C ALA A 43 -8.46 2.48 8.41
N TYR A 44 -8.16 1.18 8.52
CA TYR A 44 -8.44 0.41 9.73
C TYR A 44 -7.67 0.95 10.94
N THR A 45 -6.41 1.34 10.75
CA THR A 45 -5.59 1.94 11.81
C THR A 45 -6.15 3.29 12.25
N ASP A 46 -6.55 4.14 11.32
CA ASP A 46 -7.22 5.43 11.61
C ASP A 46 -8.53 5.22 12.39
N TYR A 47 -9.37 4.29 11.94
CA TYR A 47 -10.61 3.95 12.63
C TYR A 47 -10.34 3.42 14.04
N TRP A 48 -9.39 2.50 14.19
CA TRP A 48 -9.01 1.93 15.48
C TRP A 48 -8.51 3.02 16.45
N LEU A 49 -7.66 3.93 15.97
CA LEU A 49 -7.14 5.08 16.72
C LEU A 49 -8.25 6.03 17.16
N LYS A 50 -9.21 6.33 16.26
CA LYS A 50 -10.36 7.19 16.56
C LYS A 50 -11.28 6.56 17.61
N GLU A 51 -11.60 5.28 17.47
CA GLU A 51 -12.51 4.60 18.41
C GLU A 51 -11.87 4.42 19.78
N HIS A 52 -10.58 4.06 19.86
CA HIS A 52 -9.86 3.89 21.14
C HIS A 52 -9.59 5.21 21.87
N ASN A 53 -9.51 6.33 21.13
CA ASN A 53 -9.24 7.65 21.72
C ASN A 53 -10.47 8.56 21.77
N LYS A 54 -11.67 8.03 21.50
CA LYS A 54 -12.94 8.77 21.42
C LYS A 54 -13.32 9.51 22.70
N ILE A 55 -12.90 8.99 23.86
CA ILE A 55 -13.21 9.53 25.20
C ILE A 55 -11.93 10.01 25.91
N SER A 56 -10.76 9.80 25.28
CA SER A 56 -9.46 10.10 25.89
C SER A 56 -9.11 11.58 25.73
N SER A 57 -8.68 12.23 26.81
CA SER A 57 -8.10 13.57 26.73
C SER A 57 -6.83 13.56 25.85
N PRO A 58 -6.45 14.69 25.22
CA PRO A 58 -5.26 14.75 24.34
C PRO A 58 -3.98 14.21 24.98
N GLU A 59 -3.82 14.36 26.30
CA GLU A 59 -2.67 13.90 27.07
C GLU A 59 -2.68 12.38 27.35
N ASN A 60 -3.83 11.72 27.27
CA ASN A 60 -4.01 10.28 27.53
C ASN A 60 -4.28 9.46 26.26
N ARG A 61 -4.00 10.03 25.07
CA ARG A 61 -4.20 9.32 23.80
C ARG A 61 -3.24 8.13 23.72
N ILE A 62 -3.77 6.93 23.50
CA ILE A 62 -2.99 5.71 23.30
C ILE A 62 -2.69 5.60 21.80
N VAL A 63 -1.41 5.67 21.46
CA VAL A 63 -0.91 5.40 20.11
C VAL A 63 0.02 4.18 20.20
N PRO A 64 -0.38 3.01 19.67
CA PRO A 64 0.47 1.83 19.66
C PRO A 64 1.64 2.04 18.71
N ALA A 65 2.86 1.67 19.11
CA ALA A 65 4.04 1.79 18.26
C ALA A 65 3.94 0.94 16.97
N SER A 66 3.20 -0.17 17.02
CA SER A 66 2.93 -1.04 15.88
C SER A 66 1.61 -1.79 16.02
N LEU A 67 0.83 -1.85 14.95
CA LEU A 67 -0.32 -2.74 14.79
C LEU A 67 0.04 -3.87 13.82
N TYR A 68 -0.23 -5.11 14.22
CA TYR A 68 0.05 -6.30 13.41
C TYR A 68 -1.23 -6.78 12.74
N PHE A 69 -1.19 -6.92 11.42
CA PHE A 69 -2.25 -7.51 10.62
C PHE A 69 -1.69 -8.70 9.84
N GLU A 70 -2.55 -9.60 9.37
CA GLU A 70 -2.11 -10.77 8.59
C GLU A 70 -1.32 -10.35 7.33
N GLU A 71 -1.73 -9.28 6.65
CA GLU A 71 -1.09 -8.83 5.41
C GLU A 71 0.12 -7.89 5.59
N GLY A 72 0.36 -7.38 6.81
CA GLY A 72 1.44 -6.43 7.05
C GLY A 72 1.43 -5.80 8.44
N ILE A 73 2.43 -4.96 8.69
CA ILE A 73 2.62 -4.26 9.97
C ILE A 73 2.44 -2.77 9.73
N VAL A 74 1.69 -2.11 10.59
CA VAL A 74 1.52 -0.65 10.58
C VAL A 74 2.26 -0.05 11.75
N HIS A 75 3.32 0.70 11.48
CA HIS A 75 4.07 1.44 12.48
C HIS A 75 3.47 2.82 12.67
N CYS A 76 3.15 3.20 13.91
CA CYS A 76 2.61 4.52 14.20
C CYS A 76 3.63 5.32 15.01
N VAL A 77 3.95 6.53 14.55
CA VAL A 77 4.84 7.48 15.23
C VAL A 77 4.09 8.78 15.47
N THR A 78 4.02 9.22 16.72
CA THR A 78 3.50 10.54 17.10
C THR A 78 4.58 11.60 16.91
N ASP A 79 4.24 12.68 16.20
CA ASP A 79 5.07 13.87 16.09
C ASP A 79 4.80 14.83 17.27
N ALA A 80 5.72 15.76 17.52
CA ALA A 80 5.64 16.76 18.60
C ALA A 80 4.40 17.68 18.50
N SER A 81 3.77 17.72 17.33
CA SER A 81 2.52 18.43 17.04
C SER A 81 1.25 17.62 17.38
N GLY A 82 1.38 16.37 17.86
CA GLY A 82 0.25 15.48 18.15
C GLY A 82 -0.34 14.77 16.93
N LYS A 83 0.27 14.93 15.74
CA LYS A 83 -0.08 14.18 14.53
C LYS A 83 0.50 12.77 14.59
N VAL A 84 -0.24 11.78 14.06
CA VAL A 84 0.25 10.39 13.99
C VAL A 84 0.62 10.08 12.55
N THR A 85 1.88 9.75 12.33
CA THR A 85 2.34 9.21 11.05
C THR A 85 2.21 7.69 11.13
N ALA A 86 1.37 7.11 10.28
CA ALA A 86 1.21 5.67 10.14
C ALA A 86 1.93 5.21 8.86
N THR A 87 2.89 4.31 9.03
CA THR A 87 3.63 3.69 7.93
C THR A 87 3.27 2.21 7.87
N VAL A 88 2.67 1.78 6.77
CA VAL A 88 2.41 0.36 6.51
C VAL A 88 3.61 -0.25 5.82
N THR A 89 3.97 -1.45 6.26
CA THR A 89 4.89 -2.35 5.56
C THR A 89 4.19 -3.67 5.32
N LEU A 90 3.91 -3.99 4.07
CA LEU A 90 3.33 -5.28 3.65
C LEU A 90 4.41 -6.37 3.62
N GLN A 91 4.00 -7.64 3.63
CA GLN A 91 4.92 -8.79 3.60
C GLN A 91 5.86 -8.83 2.39
N ASN A 92 5.46 -8.20 1.27
CA ASN A 92 6.26 -8.12 0.04
C ASN A 92 7.20 -6.90 0.01
N ALA A 93 7.49 -6.30 1.16
CA ALA A 93 8.31 -5.10 1.33
C ALA A 93 7.76 -3.84 0.66
N TYR A 94 6.52 -3.86 0.15
CA TYR A 94 5.83 -2.64 -0.25
C TYR A 94 5.48 -1.82 0.99
N SER A 95 5.75 -0.51 0.94
CA SER A 95 5.49 0.39 2.06
C SER A 95 4.83 1.67 1.58
N GLU A 96 3.83 2.11 2.34
CA GLU A 96 3.21 3.41 2.19
C GLU A 96 3.11 4.11 3.53
N THR A 97 3.31 5.43 3.50
CA THR A 97 3.20 6.28 4.69
C THR A 97 2.07 7.28 4.48
N LEU A 98 1.20 7.37 5.48
CA LEU A 98 0.13 8.35 5.53
C LEU A 98 0.20 9.10 6.86
N VAL A 99 0.10 10.43 6.79
CA VAL A 99 0.00 11.27 7.98
C VAL A 99 -1.48 11.34 8.38
N LEU A 100 -1.81 10.77 9.52
CA LEU A 100 -3.13 10.80 10.12
C LEU A 100 -3.20 11.98 11.10
N GLU A 101 -4.06 12.96 10.80
CA GLU A 101 -4.43 14.00 11.76
C GLU A 101 -5.47 13.42 12.73
N ILE A 102 -5.04 13.14 13.97
CA ILE A 102 -5.99 12.83 15.04
C ILE A 102 -6.66 14.14 15.45
N LEU A 103 -7.73 14.47 14.73
CA LEU A 103 -8.78 15.46 15.04
C LEU A 103 -8.33 16.51 16.07
N SER A 104 -7.95 17.68 15.55
CA SER A 104 -8.14 18.93 16.27
C SER A 104 -9.61 18.98 16.71
N PRO A 105 -9.92 19.21 17.99
CA PRO A 105 -11.29 19.54 18.35
C PRO A 105 -11.64 20.86 17.66
N GLU A 106 -12.68 20.86 16.82
CA GLU A 106 -13.50 22.05 16.60
C GLU A 106 -14.44 22.25 17.80
#